data_AF-A0A430IAL1-F1
#
_entry.id   AF-A0A430IAL1-F1
#
_cell.length_a   1.000
_cell.length_b   1.000
_cell.length_c   1.000
_cell.angle_alpha   90.00
_cell.angle_beta   90.00
_cell.angle_gamma   90.00
#
_symmetry.space_group_name_H-M   'P 1'
#
loop_
_entity.id
_entity.type
_entity.pdbx_description
1 polymer ?
#
loop_
_entity_poly.entity_id
_entity_poly.type
_entity_poly.pdbx_seq_one_letter_code
_entity_poly.pdbx_strand_id
1 'polypeptide(L)'
;MGHYDIQQVCLNGHQVTANYSSSPEFRRDFCATCGEKTITRCPSCNHHIPGEYQVSGAFYVGTTDTPEYCEHCGAAFPWTEKKSKLISSSLKASSVSNDYFGLVKKICSRFHLVANQLKTRHSNRESLVISDEYDVQDLLHALLHIYFDDIRPEEWTPNYAGGSSRVDFLLKNEGIIIEVKKTRATLKAKDIGSELLIDSQRYRSHPDCKKLLCFVYDPDGWIANPRGLENDLNKSEDDFEIVTLIVPKGY
;
A
#
# COMPACT_ATOMS: atom_id res chain seq x y z
N MET A 1 47.93 33.55 7.28
CA MET A 1 47.52 32.13 7.28
C MET A 1 46.06 32.08 7.69
N GLY A 2 45.22 31.37 6.95
CA GLY A 2 43.84 31.12 7.37
C GLY A 2 43.74 29.84 8.20
N HIS A 3 42.67 29.73 8.99
CA HIS A 3 42.39 28.54 9.80
C HIS A 3 40.88 28.29 9.84
N TYR A 4 40.49 27.04 10.07
CA TYR A 4 39.09 26.69 10.31
C TYR A 4 38.74 26.89 11.79
N ASP A 5 37.63 27.55 12.07
CA ASP A 5 36.99 27.46 13.39
C ASP A 5 36.29 26.09 13.51
N ILE A 6 35.58 25.89 14.62
CA ILE A 6 34.85 24.68 14.95
C ILE A 6 33.36 24.94 14.74
N GLN A 7 32.69 24.00 14.10
CA GLN A 7 31.24 24.03 13.95
C GLN A 7 30.56 23.34 15.14
N GLN A 8 29.41 23.86 15.56
CA GLN A 8 28.48 23.18 16.46
C GLN A 8 27.22 22.78 15.70
N VAL A 9 26.89 21.49 15.71
CA VAL A 9 25.78 20.90 14.95
C VAL A 9 24.98 19.98 15.85
N CYS A 10 23.66 19.92 15.71
CA CYS A 10 22.84 18.97 16.47
C CYS A 10 22.84 17.56 15.89
N LEU A 11 22.46 16.54 16.66
CA LEU A 11 22.40 15.15 16.16
C LEU A 11 21.34 14.92 15.07
N ASN A 12 20.54 15.93 14.73
CA ASN A 12 19.64 15.94 13.57
C ASN A 12 20.19 16.74 12.37
N GLY A 13 21.37 17.36 12.48
CA GLY A 13 22.06 18.02 11.36
C GLY A 13 21.77 19.51 11.20
N HIS A 14 21.11 20.16 12.16
CA HIS A 14 20.98 21.61 12.15
C HIS A 14 22.27 22.26 12.67
N GLN A 15 22.89 23.09 11.86
CA GLN A 15 24.01 23.93 12.30
C GLN A 15 23.51 24.96 13.32
N VAL A 16 24.20 25.04 14.46
CA VAL A 16 23.96 26.03 15.51
C VAL A 16 24.89 27.23 15.33
N THR A 17 26.16 26.97 15.06
CA THR A 17 27.14 28.01 14.70
C THR A 17 28.30 27.37 13.94
N ALA A 18 28.87 28.12 12.98
CA ALA A 18 30.12 27.77 12.30
C ALA A 18 31.37 28.34 13.00
N ASN A 19 31.17 29.21 14.00
CA ASN A 19 32.23 29.95 14.69
C ASN A 19 32.19 29.65 16.19
N TYR A 20 32.30 28.38 16.57
CA TYR A 20 32.17 27.98 17.98
C TYR A 20 33.23 28.65 18.85
N SER A 21 34.48 28.75 18.41
CA SER A 21 35.54 29.37 19.20
C SER A 21 35.46 30.89 19.18
N SER A 22 35.22 31.46 18.00
CA SER A 22 35.27 32.92 17.78
C SER A 22 34.03 33.66 18.24
N SER A 23 32.87 32.98 18.33
CA SER A 23 31.59 33.60 18.74
C SER A 23 30.87 32.75 19.79
N PRO A 24 31.33 32.76 21.06
CA PRO A 24 30.77 31.95 22.14
C PRO A 24 29.29 32.23 22.45
N GLU A 25 28.80 33.43 22.18
CA GLU A 25 27.43 33.89 22.43
C GLU A 25 26.37 33.10 21.64
N PHE A 26 26.77 32.44 20.54
CA PHE A 26 25.85 31.64 19.72
C PHE A 26 25.83 30.16 20.10
N ARG A 27 26.67 29.73 21.07
CA ARG A 27 26.72 28.33 21.50
C ARG A 27 25.42 27.91 22.17
N ARG A 28 24.98 26.69 21.91
CA ARG A 28 23.80 26.11 22.56
C ARG A 28 24.01 24.63 22.85
N ASP A 29 23.68 24.19 24.07
CA ASP A 29 23.76 22.76 24.43
C ASP A 29 22.72 21.90 23.69
N PHE A 30 21.60 22.54 23.32
CA PHE A 30 20.49 21.93 22.57
C PHE A 30 20.09 22.80 21.38
N CYS A 31 19.64 22.13 20.32
CA CYS A 31 19.18 22.79 19.10
C CYS A 31 17.87 23.55 19.31
N ALA A 32 17.80 24.80 18.88
CA ALA A 32 16.58 25.60 18.94
C ALA A 32 15.47 25.10 18.00
N THR A 33 15.83 24.45 16.89
CA THR A 33 14.88 23.99 15.87
C THR A 33 14.23 22.65 16.22
N CYS A 34 14.96 21.75 16.86
CA CYS A 34 14.49 20.37 17.09
C CYS A 34 14.74 19.82 18.50
N GLY A 35 15.31 20.59 19.43
CA GLY A 35 15.55 20.19 20.81
C GLY A 35 16.68 19.17 21.03
N GLU A 36 17.29 18.68 19.95
CA GLU A 36 18.32 17.64 20.01
C GLU A 36 19.67 18.15 20.53
N LYS A 37 20.43 17.28 21.19
CA LYS A 37 21.76 17.61 21.72
C LYS A 37 22.70 18.07 20.61
N THR A 38 23.60 19.00 20.93
CA THR A 38 24.62 19.51 20.01
C THR A 38 25.99 18.89 20.26
N ILE A 39 26.78 18.79 19.19
CA ILE A 39 28.14 18.27 19.19
C ILE A 39 29.04 19.20 18.38
N THR A 40 30.31 19.25 18.77
CA THR A 40 31.38 19.99 18.06
C THR A 40 32.48 19.05 17.55
N ARG A 41 32.32 17.75 17.81
CA ARG A 41 33.31 16.71 17.53
C ARG A 41 32.64 15.47 16.97
N CYS A 42 33.35 14.76 16.12
CA CYS A 42 32.96 13.46 15.61
C CYS A 42 32.78 12.46 16.78
N PRO A 43 31.62 11.83 16.94
CA PRO A 43 31.40 10.84 18.00
C PRO A 43 32.34 9.62 17.90
N SER A 44 32.83 9.30 16.70
CA SER A 44 33.65 8.11 16.46
C SER A 44 35.14 8.31 16.72
N CYS A 45 35.70 9.49 16.38
CA CYS A 45 37.14 9.75 16.50
C CYS A 45 37.49 11.01 17.30
N ASN A 46 36.49 11.73 17.81
CA ASN A 46 36.64 12.95 18.61
C ASN A 46 37.32 14.14 17.89
N HIS A 47 37.56 14.05 16.58
CA HIS A 47 38.06 15.15 15.76
C HIS A 47 37.01 16.27 15.67
N HIS A 48 37.43 17.53 15.66
CA HIS A 48 36.51 18.66 15.57
C HIS A 48 35.76 18.67 14.24
N ILE A 49 34.53 19.15 14.25
CA ILE A 49 33.76 19.37 13.03
C ILE A 49 34.24 20.70 12.44
N PRO A 50 34.72 20.72 11.18
CA PRO A 50 35.23 21.94 10.57
C PRO A 50 34.12 22.99 10.47
N GLY A 51 34.41 24.17 11.02
CA GLY A 51 33.58 25.37 10.97
C GLY A 51 33.99 26.31 9.85
N GLU A 52 33.75 27.60 10.05
CA GLU A 52 34.03 28.61 9.05
C GLU A 52 35.54 28.81 8.87
N TYR A 53 35.97 28.97 7.61
CA TYR A 53 37.36 29.29 7.31
C TYR A 53 37.62 30.79 7.46
N GLN A 54 38.49 31.14 8.40
CA GLN A 54 38.81 32.53 8.72
C GLN A 54 40.17 32.93 8.17
N VAL A 55 40.24 34.12 7.57
CA VAL A 55 41.49 34.76 7.11
C VAL A 55 41.60 36.13 7.75
N SER A 56 42.75 36.42 8.36
CA SER A 56 43.03 37.71 8.99
C SER A 56 42.80 38.87 8.01
N GLY A 57 41.88 39.77 8.36
CA GLY A 57 41.59 40.98 7.57
C GLY A 57 40.61 40.78 6.41
N ALA A 58 40.02 39.60 6.24
CA ALA A 58 39.01 39.34 5.21
C ALA A 58 37.73 38.79 5.83
N PHE A 59 36.57 39.32 5.40
CA PHE A 59 35.26 38.78 5.74
C PHE A 59 34.86 37.78 4.67
N TYR A 60 34.59 36.53 5.07
CA TYR A 60 33.99 35.54 4.20
C TYR A 60 32.47 35.70 4.20
N VAL A 61 31.84 35.67 3.03
CA VAL A 61 30.38 35.73 2.88
C VAL A 61 29.95 34.45 2.18
N GLY A 62 29.78 33.39 2.97
CA GLY A 62 29.31 32.09 2.50
C GLY A 62 28.73 31.29 3.66
N THR A 63 27.93 30.28 3.35
CA THR A 63 27.38 29.36 4.34
C THR A 63 28.33 28.18 4.49
N THR A 64 28.68 27.83 5.73
CA THR A 64 29.40 26.59 6.01
C THR A 64 28.40 25.44 6.04
N ASP A 65 28.59 24.41 5.23
CA ASP A 65 27.69 23.25 5.24
C ASP A 65 28.03 22.28 6.39
N THR A 66 27.04 21.51 6.83
CA THR A 66 27.26 20.40 7.77
C THR A 66 27.81 19.19 7.00
N PRO A 67 29.01 18.68 7.32
CA PRO A 67 29.58 17.55 6.59
C PRO A 67 28.77 16.28 6.82
N GLU A 68 28.60 15.45 5.78
CA GLU A 68 27.92 14.15 5.92
C GLU A 68 28.83 13.08 6.56
N TYR A 69 30.14 13.18 6.35
CA TYR A 69 31.15 12.25 6.84
C TYR A 69 32.31 12.99 7.49
N CYS A 70 32.94 12.35 8.48
CA CYS A 70 34.13 12.91 9.12
C CYS A 70 35.35 12.77 8.20
N GLU A 71 36.02 13.88 7.88
CA GLU A 71 37.23 13.89 7.05
C GLU A 71 38.43 13.14 7.66
N HIS A 72 38.45 12.98 8.99
CA HIS A 72 39.55 12.32 9.69
C HIS A 72 39.40 10.78 9.75
N CYS A 73 38.19 10.26 9.95
CA CYS A 73 37.97 8.81 10.14
C CYS A 73 36.99 8.17 9.14
N GLY A 74 36.35 8.96 8.28
CA GLY A 74 35.38 8.47 7.30
C GLY A 74 34.01 8.07 7.87
N ALA A 75 33.82 8.09 9.19
CA ALA A 75 32.54 7.73 9.80
C ALA A 75 31.44 8.73 9.39
N ALA A 76 30.24 8.21 9.12
CA ALA A 76 29.05 9.02 8.90
C ALA A 76 28.68 9.76 10.20
N PHE A 77 28.26 11.02 10.08
CA PHE A 77 27.70 11.71 11.23
C PHE A 77 26.27 11.22 11.55
N PRO A 78 25.80 11.40 12.80
CA PRO A 78 24.48 10.90 13.22
C PRO A 78 23.31 11.38 12.35
N TRP A 79 23.38 12.61 11.82
CA TRP A 79 22.36 13.15 10.93
C TRP A 79 22.35 12.49 9.55
N THR A 80 23.52 12.08 9.05
CA THR A 80 23.65 11.33 7.79
C THR A 80 22.98 9.97 7.93
N GLU A 81 23.23 9.26 9.04
CA GLU A 81 22.58 7.98 9.31
C GLU A 81 21.07 8.11 9.46
N LYS A 82 20.59 9.16 10.15
CA LYS A 82 19.16 9.46 10.26
C LYS A 82 18.54 9.75 8.90
N LYS A 83 19.20 10.55 8.06
CA LYS A 83 18.76 10.84 6.68
C LYS A 83 18.68 9.55 5.84
N SER A 84 19.68 8.67 5.90
CA SER A 84 19.65 7.36 5.22
C SER A 84 18.54 6.44 5.73
N LYS A 85 18.30 6.41 7.05
CA LYS A 85 17.17 5.67 7.64
C LYS A 85 15.83 6.22 7.16
N LEU A 86 15.65 7.54 7.14
CA LEU A 86 14.42 8.18 6.64
C LEU A 86 14.20 7.91 5.15
N ILE A 87 15.26 7.97 4.33
CA ILE A 87 15.20 7.66 2.89
C ILE A 87 14.86 6.18 2.68
N SER A 88 15.49 5.25 3.41
CA SER A 88 15.19 3.81 3.29
C SER A 88 13.79 3.45 3.79
N SER A 89 13.26 4.10 4.82
CA SER A 89 11.87 3.93 5.23
C SER A 89 10.87 4.51 4.22
N SER A 90 11.21 5.65 3.60
CA SER A 90 10.37 6.28 2.59
C SER A 90 10.34 5.46 1.30
N LEU A 91 11.49 4.93 0.85
CA LEU A 91 11.59 4.03 -0.32
C LEU A 91 10.82 2.72 -0.12
N LYS A 92 10.77 2.18 1.10
CA LYS A 92 9.89 1.03 1.43
C LYS A 92 8.41 1.38 1.39
N ALA A 93 8.04 2.62 1.69
CA ALA A 93 6.66 3.11 1.62
C ALA A 93 6.26 3.58 0.20
N SER A 94 7.23 3.78 -0.70
CA SER A 94 7.03 4.32 -2.05
C SER A 94 7.32 3.32 -3.18
N SER A 95 7.48 2.02 -2.87
CA SER A 95 6.95 1.03 -3.81
C SER A 95 5.49 1.39 -3.99
N VAL A 96 5.08 1.81 -5.19
CA VAL A 96 3.67 2.01 -5.53
C VAL A 96 2.97 0.71 -5.14
N SER A 97 2.34 0.68 -3.97
CA SER A 97 1.43 -0.38 -3.63
C SER A 97 0.25 -0.13 -4.54
N ASN A 98 0.29 -0.72 -5.73
CA ASN A 98 -0.91 -0.84 -6.53
C ASN A 98 -1.93 -1.48 -5.59
N ASP A 99 -2.97 -0.72 -5.24
CA ASP A 99 -4.08 -1.24 -4.46
C ASP A 99 -4.88 -2.17 -5.38
N TYR A 100 -4.29 -3.33 -5.65
CA TYR A 100 -4.83 -4.36 -6.52
C TYR A 100 -6.19 -4.81 -6.03
N PHE A 101 -6.39 -4.86 -4.71
CA PHE A 101 -7.68 -5.18 -4.13
C PHE A 101 -8.70 -4.07 -4.41
N GLY A 102 -8.31 -2.80 -4.29
CA GLY A 102 -9.10 -1.65 -4.73
C GLY A 102 -9.44 -1.68 -6.23
N LEU A 103 -8.51 -2.16 -7.09
CA LEU A 103 -8.78 -2.34 -8.52
C LEU A 103 -9.84 -3.42 -8.77
N VAL A 104 -9.76 -4.58 -8.11
CA VAL A 104 -10.81 -5.62 -8.21
C VAL A 104 -12.15 -5.06 -7.74
N LYS A 105 -12.20 -4.40 -6.57
CA LYS A 105 -13.43 -3.74 -6.07
C LYS A 105 -14.00 -2.76 -7.10
N LYS A 106 -13.13 -1.98 -7.76
CA LYS A 106 -13.52 -1.02 -8.81
C LYS A 106 -14.10 -1.73 -10.04
N ILE A 107 -13.47 -2.80 -10.54
CA ILE A 107 -13.99 -3.61 -11.64
C ILE A 107 -15.39 -4.14 -11.30
N CYS A 108 -15.53 -4.82 -10.17
CA CYS A 108 -16.81 -5.38 -9.71
C CYS A 108 -17.90 -4.29 -9.56
N SER A 109 -17.57 -3.14 -8.97
CA SER A 109 -18.52 -2.02 -8.81
C SER A 109 -19.04 -1.45 -10.13
N ARG A 110 -18.28 -1.59 -11.22
CA ARG A 110 -18.60 -1.11 -12.56
C ARG A 110 -19.16 -2.20 -13.46
N PHE A 111 -19.18 -3.45 -13.01
CA PHE A 111 -19.59 -4.61 -13.80
C PHE A 111 -20.97 -4.42 -14.45
N HIS A 112 -21.99 -4.01 -13.68
CA HIS A 112 -23.34 -3.82 -14.21
C HIS A 112 -23.41 -2.75 -15.31
N LEU A 113 -22.59 -1.69 -15.22
CA LEU A 113 -22.52 -0.66 -16.26
C LEU A 113 -21.95 -1.24 -17.56
N VAL A 114 -20.88 -2.04 -17.46
CA VAL A 114 -20.29 -2.73 -18.62
C VAL A 114 -21.29 -3.72 -19.21
N ALA A 115 -21.92 -4.56 -18.38
CA ALA A 115 -22.93 -5.51 -18.80
C ALA A 115 -24.10 -4.84 -19.55
N ASN A 116 -24.59 -3.70 -19.05
CA ASN A 116 -25.64 -2.94 -19.75
C ASN A 116 -25.14 -2.29 -21.04
N GLN A 117 -23.91 -1.77 -21.07
CA GLN A 117 -23.32 -1.22 -22.30
C GLN A 117 -23.22 -2.27 -23.40
N LEU A 118 -22.91 -3.52 -23.05
CA LEU A 118 -22.88 -4.62 -24.00
C LEU A 118 -24.26 -4.91 -24.62
N LYS A 119 -25.38 -4.57 -23.97
CA LYS A 119 -26.72 -4.74 -24.55
C LYS A 119 -26.98 -3.78 -25.73
N THR A 120 -26.34 -2.62 -25.76
CA THR A 120 -26.50 -1.63 -26.83
C THR A 120 -25.55 -1.90 -27.98
N ARG A 121 -26.03 -2.64 -29.00
CA ARG A 121 -25.22 -3.11 -30.13
C ARG A 121 -25.63 -2.45 -31.44
N HIS A 122 -24.64 -2.20 -32.31
CA HIS A 122 -24.90 -1.73 -33.67
C HIS A 122 -25.66 -2.78 -34.49
N SER A 123 -26.66 -2.35 -35.28
CA SER A 123 -27.46 -3.21 -36.17
C SER A 123 -28.10 -4.44 -35.51
N ASN A 124 -28.61 -4.33 -34.28
CA ASN A 124 -29.26 -5.45 -33.56
C ASN A 124 -28.42 -6.75 -33.52
N ARG A 125 -27.09 -6.63 -33.49
CA ARG A 125 -26.22 -7.80 -33.34
C ARG A 125 -26.43 -8.46 -31.98
N GLU A 126 -26.27 -9.77 -31.96
CA GLU A 126 -26.21 -10.54 -30.72
C GLU A 126 -25.12 -10.01 -29.79
N SER A 127 -25.38 -10.14 -28.49
CA SER A 127 -24.49 -9.74 -27.42
C SER A 127 -24.28 -10.89 -26.45
N LEU A 128 -23.34 -10.71 -25.51
CA LEU A 128 -23.16 -11.62 -24.39
C LEU A 128 -24.42 -11.56 -23.51
N VAL A 129 -25.11 -12.69 -23.36
CA VAL A 129 -26.27 -12.83 -22.49
C VAL A 129 -25.78 -13.32 -21.13
N ILE A 130 -26.06 -12.57 -20.06
CA ILE A 130 -25.65 -12.93 -18.70
C ILE A 130 -26.83 -13.61 -17.99
N SER A 131 -26.88 -14.94 -18.09
CA SER A 131 -27.97 -15.79 -17.59
C SER A 131 -27.64 -16.36 -16.21
N ASP A 132 -26.41 -16.85 -16.03
CA ASP A 132 -25.97 -17.51 -14.81
C ASP A 132 -24.59 -16.99 -14.31
N GLU A 133 -24.00 -17.72 -13.35
CA GLU A 133 -22.72 -17.40 -12.72
C GLU A 133 -21.55 -17.52 -13.68
N TYR A 134 -21.58 -18.48 -14.60
CA TYR A 134 -20.51 -18.69 -15.57
C TYR A 134 -20.45 -17.53 -16.57
N ASP A 135 -21.61 -17.01 -17.00
CA ASP A 135 -21.62 -15.82 -17.87
C ASP A 135 -21.08 -14.56 -17.15
N VAL A 136 -21.27 -14.48 -15.82
CA VAL A 136 -20.68 -13.41 -15.00
C VAL A 136 -19.17 -13.60 -14.92
N GLN A 137 -18.71 -14.82 -14.70
CA GLN A 137 -17.29 -15.18 -14.68
C GLN A 137 -16.61 -14.83 -16.00
N ASP A 138 -17.21 -15.16 -17.15
CA ASP A 138 -16.64 -14.87 -18.47
C ASP A 138 -16.40 -13.36 -18.68
N LEU A 139 -17.40 -12.53 -18.38
CA LEU A 139 -17.24 -11.09 -18.50
C LEU A 139 -16.25 -10.53 -17.47
N LEU A 140 -16.28 -11.04 -16.24
CA LEU A 140 -15.38 -10.59 -15.19
C LEU A 140 -13.92 -10.93 -15.53
N HIS A 141 -13.66 -12.14 -16.03
CA HIS A 141 -12.35 -12.59 -16.44
C HIS A 141 -11.76 -11.67 -17.52
N ALA A 142 -12.56 -11.32 -18.53
CA ALA A 142 -12.15 -10.36 -19.56
C ALA A 142 -11.77 -8.99 -18.98
N LEU A 143 -12.47 -8.53 -17.94
CA LEU A 143 -12.16 -7.25 -17.27
C LEU A 143 -10.92 -7.33 -16.37
N LEU A 144 -10.64 -8.49 -15.78
CA LEU A 144 -9.45 -8.69 -14.93
C LEU A 144 -8.15 -8.58 -15.74
N HIS A 145 -8.15 -9.04 -17.00
CA HIS A 145 -6.98 -8.91 -17.90
C HIS A 145 -6.50 -7.47 -18.14
N ILE A 146 -7.27 -6.45 -17.75
CA ILE A 146 -6.85 -5.05 -17.83
C ILE A 146 -5.69 -4.75 -16.88
N TYR A 147 -5.63 -5.43 -15.72
CA TYR A 147 -4.71 -5.08 -14.63
C TYR A 147 -3.88 -6.24 -14.08
N PHE A 148 -4.22 -7.49 -14.42
CA PHE A 148 -3.64 -8.68 -13.80
C PHE A 148 -3.04 -9.63 -14.85
N ASP A 149 -1.82 -10.11 -14.58
CA ASP A 149 -1.06 -10.97 -15.50
C ASP A 149 -1.25 -12.48 -15.21
N ASP A 150 -1.25 -12.90 -13.93
CA ASP A 150 -1.43 -14.31 -13.51
C ASP A 150 -2.82 -14.51 -12.87
N ILE A 151 -3.82 -14.69 -13.73
CA ILE A 151 -5.21 -15.02 -13.37
C ILE A 151 -5.40 -16.52 -13.58
N ARG A 152 -5.72 -17.25 -12.51
CA ARG A 152 -5.97 -18.69 -12.56
C ARG A 152 -7.46 -18.97 -12.38
N PRO A 153 -8.20 -19.25 -13.45
CA PRO A 153 -9.58 -19.69 -13.33
C PRO A 153 -9.64 -21.13 -12.79
N GLU A 154 -10.67 -21.43 -12.01
CA GLU A 154 -10.98 -22.81 -11.61
C GLU A 154 -9.84 -23.55 -10.85
N GLU A 155 -9.04 -22.83 -10.05
CA GLU A 155 -7.92 -23.41 -9.27
C GLU A 155 -8.45 -24.25 -8.08
N TRP A 156 -7.87 -25.42 -7.84
CA TRP A 156 -8.25 -26.27 -6.71
C TRP A 156 -7.59 -25.82 -5.41
N THR A 157 -8.36 -25.77 -4.33
CA THR A 157 -7.83 -25.53 -2.99
C THR A 157 -7.23 -26.80 -2.40
N PRO A 158 -6.23 -26.67 -1.50
CA PRO A 158 -5.82 -27.78 -0.65
C PRO A 158 -7.01 -28.39 0.10
N ASN A 159 -6.87 -29.66 0.47
CA ASN A 159 -7.92 -30.36 1.22
C ASN A 159 -8.18 -29.66 2.56
N TYR A 160 -9.41 -29.18 2.73
CA TYR A 160 -9.89 -28.61 3.98
C TYR A 160 -11.11 -29.39 4.45
N ALA A 161 -11.09 -29.85 5.71
CA ALA A 161 -12.17 -30.63 6.32
C ALA A 161 -12.65 -31.84 5.47
N GLY A 162 -11.74 -32.49 4.73
CA GLY A 162 -12.03 -33.68 3.94
C GLY A 162 -12.56 -33.43 2.52
N GLY A 163 -12.54 -32.19 2.02
CA GLY A 163 -12.88 -31.87 0.63
C GLY A 163 -11.94 -30.85 -0.01
N SER A 164 -11.74 -30.97 -1.32
CA SER A 164 -11.15 -29.93 -2.16
C SER A 164 -12.28 -29.09 -2.76
N SER A 165 -12.15 -27.77 -2.72
CA SER A 165 -13.06 -26.85 -3.42
C SER A 165 -12.33 -26.21 -4.57
N ARG A 166 -13.06 -25.72 -5.55
CA ARG A 166 -12.50 -25.03 -6.71
C ARG A 166 -12.91 -23.56 -6.63
N VAL A 167 -11.94 -22.66 -6.65
CA VAL A 167 -12.21 -21.22 -6.62
C VAL A 167 -12.50 -20.73 -8.03
N ASP A 168 -13.31 -19.68 -8.18
CA ASP A 168 -13.60 -19.14 -9.51
C ASP A 168 -12.37 -18.46 -10.12
N PHE A 169 -11.72 -17.56 -9.38
CA PHE A 169 -10.45 -16.96 -9.80
C PHE A 169 -9.46 -16.82 -8.65
N LEU A 170 -8.19 -17.14 -8.92
CA LEU A 170 -7.04 -16.78 -8.09
C LEU A 170 -6.14 -15.80 -8.86
N LEU A 171 -5.98 -14.59 -8.34
CA LEU A 171 -4.97 -13.62 -8.77
C LEU A 171 -3.68 -13.94 -8.00
N LYS A 172 -2.80 -14.73 -8.63
CA LYS A 172 -1.74 -15.46 -7.92
C LYS A 172 -0.71 -14.54 -7.29
N ASN A 173 -0.28 -13.52 -8.02
CA ASN A 173 0.78 -12.61 -7.57
C ASN A 173 0.28 -11.70 -6.43
N GLU A 174 -1.00 -11.36 -6.47
CA GLU A 174 -1.66 -10.46 -5.53
C GLU A 174 -2.20 -11.19 -4.30
N GLY A 175 -2.34 -12.52 -4.37
CA GLY A 175 -2.91 -13.35 -3.32
C GLY A 175 -4.39 -13.04 -3.06
N ILE A 176 -5.13 -12.73 -4.13
CA ILE A 176 -6.56 -12.38 -4.09
C ILE A 176 -7.35 -13.52 -4.71
N ILE A 177 -8.32 -14.05 -3.97
CA ILE A 177 -9.33 -14.97 -4.49
C ILE A 177 -10.60 -14.19 -4.77
N ILE A 178 -11.25 -14.48 -5.90
CA ILE A 178 -12.55 -13.92 -6.25
C ILE A 178 -13.52 -15.10 -6.36
N GLU A 179 -14.62 -15.01 -5.61
CA GLU A 179 -15.76 -15.93 -5.66
C GLU A 179 -16.94 -15.19 -6.29
N VAL A 180 -17.59 -15.77 -7.30
CA VAL A 180 -18.65 -15.14 -8.09
C VAL A 180 -19.98 -15.84 -7.83
N LYS A 181 -21.01 -15.04 -7.55
CA LYS A 181 -22.39 -15.51 -7.47
C LYS A 181 -23.30 -14.66 -8.33
N LYS A 182 -24.37 -15.26 -8.86
CA LYS A 182 -25.44 -14.56 -9.56
C LYS A 182 -26.77 -14.99 -8.95
N THR A 183 -27.49 -14.03 -8.41
CA THR A 183 -28.79 -14.31 -7.82
C THR A 183 -29.78 -14.78 -8.88
N ARG A 184 -30.74 -15.60 -8.44
CA ARG A 184 -31.86 -16.07 -9.25
C ARG A 184 -33.03 -16.40 -8.34
N ALA A 185 -34.16 -16.77 -8.92
CA ALA A 185 -35.36 -17.11 -8.17
C ALA A 185 -35.14 -18.16 -7.06
N THR A 186 -34.18 -19.07 -7.25
CA THR A 186 -33.83 -20.16 -6.31
C THR A 186 -32.58 -19.88 -5.45
N LEU A 187 -31.87 -18.77 -5.66
CA LEU A 187 -30.64 -18.43 -4.95
C LEU A 187 -30.71 -16.97 -4.50
N LYS A 188 -31.19 -16.77 -3.27
CA LYS A 188 -31.45 -15.43 -2.69
C LYS A 188 -30.54 -15.16 -1.50
N ALA A 189 -30.75 -14.04 -0.81
CA ALA A 189 -29.91 -13.56 0.29
C ALA A 189 -29.49 -14.63 1.32
N LYS A 190 -30.42 -15.48 1.77
CA LYS A 190 -30.14 -16.54 2.75
C LYS A 190 -29.19 -17.60 2.19
N ASP A 191 -29.45 -18.05 0.97
CA ASP A 191 -28.69 -19.12 0.32
C ASP A 191 -27.29 -18.59 -0.04
N ILE A 192 -27.21 -17.39 -0.61
CA ILE A 192 -25.96 -16.66 -0.89
C ILE A 192 -25.11 -16.53 0.37
N GLY A 193 -25.69 -16.05 1.47
CA GLY A 193 -24.95 -15.88 2.72
C GLY A 193 -24.44 -17.21 3.29
N SER A 194 -25.22 -18.29 3.14
CA SER A 194 -24.84 -19.62 3.62
C SER A 194 -23.69 -20.22 2.79
N GLU A 195 -23.78 -20.11 1.46
CA GLU A 195 -22.73 -20.57 0.55
C GLU A 195 -21.42 -19.79 0.78
N LEU A 196 -21.48 -18.46 0.74
CA LEU A 196 -20.29 -17.61 0.91
C LEU A 196 -19.60 -17.81 2.26
N LEU A 197 -20.36 -18.13 3.32
CA LEU A 197 -19.76 -18.45 4.62
C LEU A 197 -18.94 -19.75 4.55
N ILE A 198 -19.46 -20.78 3.88
CA ILE A 198 -18.75 -22.05 3.68
C ILE A 198 -17.50 -21.84 2.81
N ASP A 199 -17.66 -21.09 1.71
CA ASP A 199 -16.58 -20.80 0.77
C ASP A 199 -15.45 -20.02 1.46
N SER A 200 -15.80 -19.00 2.26
CA SER A 200 -14.82 -18.22 3.04
C SER A 200 -13.97 -19.08 3.98
N GLN A 201 -14.57 -20.07 4.64
CA GLN A 201 -13.86 -20.98 5.55
C GLN A 201 -12.90 -21.89 4.79
N ARG A 202 -13.32 -22.40 3.62
CA ARG A 202 -12.49 -23.26 2.79
C ARG A 202 -11.31 -22.49 2.21
N TYR A 203 -11.54 -21.31 1.68
CA TYR A 203 -10.53 -20.53 0.96
C TYR A 203 -9.50 -19.88 1.88
N ARG A 204 -9.87 -19.60 3.14
CA ARG A 204 -8.91 -19.13 4.15
C ARG A 204 -7.74 -20.11 4.36
N SER A 205 -7.94 -21.40 4.12
CA SER A 205 -6.88 -22.40 4.21
C SER A 205 -5.92 -22.44 3.02
N HIS A 206 -6.21 -21.70 1.95
CA HIS A 206 -5.40 -21.69 0.74
C HIS A 206 -4.13 -20.85 0.97
N PRO A 207 -2.92 -21.38 0.66
CA PRO A 207 -1.65 -20.73 1.01
C PRO A 207 -1.47 -19.35 0.35
N ASP A 208 -2.07 -19.16 -0.82
CA ASP A 208 -2.04 -17.89 -1.55
C ASP A 208 -3.30 -17.02 -1.34
N CYS A 209 -4.14 -17.32 -0.35
CA CYS A 209 -5.32 -16.50 -0.05
C CYS A 209 -5.02 -15.53 1.09
N LYS A 210 -4.73 -14.27 0.74
CA LYS A 210 -4.62 -13.16 1.70
C LYS A 210 -5.90 -12.34 1.75
N LYS A 211 -6.61 -12.26 0.62
CA LYS A 211 -7.86 -11.54 0.48
C LYS A 211 -8.86 -12.35 -0.32
N LEU A 212 -10.11 -12.33 0.11
CA LEU A 212 -11.24 -12.92 -0.58
C LEU A 212 -12.23 -11.83 -0.97
N LEU A 213 -12.58 -11.77 -2.24
CA LEU A 213 -13.65 -10.92 -2.74
C LEU A 213 -14.83 -11.76 -3.22
N CYS A 214 -15.96 -11.68 -2.51
CA CYS A 214 -17.20 -12.35 -2.90
C CYS A 214 -18.03 -11.39 -3.75
N PHE A 215 -18.01 -11.57 -5.08
CA PHE A 215 -18.77 -10.75 -6.02
C PHE A 215 -20.14 -11.36 -6.29
N VAL A 216 -21.20 -10.69 -5.83
CA VAL A 216 -22.59 -11.12 -6.05
C VAL A 216 -23.26 -10.19 -7.05
N TYR A 217 -23.60 -10.72 -8.22
CA TYR A 217 -24.34 -10.01 -9.24
C TYR A 217 -25.84 -10.24 -9.10
N ASP A 218 -26.58 -9.19 -8.73
CA ASP A 218 -28.02 -9.22 -8.46
C ASP A 218 -28.83 -8.32 -9.40
N PRO A 219 -28.75 -8.49 -10.73
CA PRO A 219 -29.35 -7.52 -11.67
C PRO A 219 -30.85 -7.28 -11.49
N ASP A 220 -31.57 -8.22 -10.85
CA ASP A 220 -33.03 -8.20 -10.69
C ASP A 220 -33.49 -7.85 -9.26
N GLY A 221 -32.57 -7.61 -8.32
CA GLY A 221 -32.90 -7.17 -6.95
C GLY A 221 -33.51 -8.26 -6.06
N TRP A 222 -33.06 -9.51 -6.18
CA TRP A 222 -33.49 -10.62 -5.31
C TRP A 222 -33.04 -10.47 -3.86
N ILE A 223 -32.02 -9.65 -3.59
CA ILE A 223 -31.53 -9.33 -2.25
C ILE A 223 -32.13 -8.00 -1.79
N ALA A 224 -33.12 -8.06 -0.90
CA ALA A 224 -33.86 -6.87 -0.43
C ALA A 224 -32.99 -5.87 0.37
N ASN A 225 -32.03 -6.35 1.17
CA ASN A 225 -31.09 -5.51 1.92
C ASN A 225 -29.63 -5.90 1.64
N PRO A 226 -29.07 -5.49 0.48
CA PRO A 226 -27.70 -5.85 0.11
C PRO A 226 -26.66 -5.36 1.12
N ARG A 227 -26.81 -4.12 1.61
CA ARG A 227 -25.86 -3.53 2.57
C ARG A 227 -25.82 -4.30 3.89
N GLY A 228 -26.97 -4.78 4.37
CA GLY A 228 -27.03 -5.62 5.56
C GLY A 228 -26.23 -6.90 5.37
N LEU A 229 -26.49 -7.63 4.27
CA LEU A 229 -25.79 -8.88 3.98
C LEU A 229 -24.27 -8.67 3.79
N GLU A 230 -23.86 -7.59 3.14
CA GLU A 230 -22.43 -7.24 3.03
C GLU A 230 -21.80 -7.02 4.40
N ASN A 231 -22.44 -6.24 5.27
CA ASN A 231 -21.91 -5.98 6.61
C ASN A 231 -21.82 -7.24 7.47
N ASP A 232 -22.76 -8.17 7.32
CA ASP A 232 -22.77 -9.44 8.06
C ASP A 232 -21.65 -10.40 7.61
N LEU A 233 -21.25 -10.33 6.33
CA LEU A 233 -20.25 -11.22 5.73
C LEU A 233 -18.83 -10.64 5.74
N ASN A 234 -18.70 -9.31 5.68
CA ASN A 234 -17.40 -8.64 5.60
C ASN A 234 -16.62 -8.80 6.91
N LYS A 235 -15.35 -9.18 6.80
CA LYS A 235 -14.43 -9.34 7.93
C LYS A 235 -13.04 -8.87 7.56
N SER A 236 -12.35 -8.24 8.51
CA SER A 236 -10.94 -7.88 8.36
C SER A 236 -10.20 -8.36 9.60
N GLU A 237 -9.25 -9.26 9.39
CA GLU A 237 -8.38 -9.82 10.41
C GLU A 237 -6.91 -9.57 9.99
N ASP A 238 -5.95 -9.77 10.89
CA ASP A 238 -4.54 -9.39 10.65
C ASP A 238 -3.91 -10.10 9.44
N ASP A 239 -4.36 -11.31 9.11
CA ASP A 239 -3.84 -12.17 8.05
C ASP A 239 -4.80 -12.37 6.87
N PHE A 240 -6.06 -11.94 7.00
CA PHE A 240 -7.11 -12.24 6.03
C PHE A 240 -8.20 -11.17 5.96
N GLU A 241 -8.52 -10.69 4.76
CA GLU A 241 -9.60 -9.73 4.49
C GLU A 241 -10.67 -10.39 3.59
N ILE A 242 -11.93 -10.41 4.04
CA ILE A 242 -13.08 -10.82 3.21
C ILE A 242 -13.94 -9.59 2.92
N VAL A 243 -14.21 -9.36 1.63
CA VAL A 243 -15.15 -8.34 1.18
C VAL A 243 -16.18 -8.93 0.22
N THR A 244 -17.43 -8.82 0.59
CA THR A 244 -18.60 -9.10 -0.24
C THR A 244 -19.04 -7.81 -0.92
N LEU A 245 -19.22 -7.88 -2.24
CA LEU A 245 -19.76 -6.80 -3.08
C LEU A 245 -20.98 -7.30 -3.84
N ILE A 246 -22.14 -6.76 -3.48
CA ILE A 246 -23.41 -6.98 -4.16
C ILE A 246 -23.68 -5.82 -5.12
N VAL A 247 -23.83 -6.13 -6.41
CA VAL A 247 -23.95 -5.15 -7.51
C VAL A 247 -25.11 -5.55 -8.43
N PRO A 248 -25.91 -4.61 -8.97
CA PRO A 248 -25.81 -3.16 -8.82
C PRO A 248 -26.19 -2.62 -7.44
N LYS A 249 -25.83 -1.35 -7.20
CA LYS A 249 -26.23 -0.60 -6.00
C LYS A 249 -27.43 0.28 -6.35
N GLY A 250 -28.45 0.27 -5.49
CA GLY A 250 -29.63 1.12 -5.63
C GLY A 250 -30.59 0.61 -6.71
N TYR A 251 -31.46 -0.32 -6.30
CA TYR A 251 -32.68 -0.64 -7.04
C TYR A 251 -33.75 0.42 -6.78
#